data_AF-A0A7S7ES11-F1
#
_entry.id   AF-A0A7S7ES11-F1
#
_cell.length_a   1.000
_cell.length_b   1.000
_cell.length_c   1.000
_cell.angle_alpha   90.00
_cell.angle_beta   90.00
_cell.angle_gamma   90.00
#
_symmetry.space_group_name_H-M   'P 1'
#
loop_
_entity.id
_entity.type
_entity.pdbx_description
1 polymer ?
#
loop_
_entity_poly.entity_id
_entity_poly.type
_entity_poly.pdbx_seq_one_letter_code
_entity_poly.pdbx_strand_id
1 'polypeptide(L)'
;MRLIDKAALLQLMDGKRVDFYLEDDMFEIEGLAECQNDTVVIKVLDAVGHILEMCGDYLEIEAKNRRLYAKRRDTGKIFEMEINRIYERLVDPDAEAFLHKWNFGVEQFFHKKTDTLVWFDEAEDKWVIELNKINMYFSGNRTSYESLEQLFAANREHMEGDWQAITYSSAVEDDDTYGKDCC
;
A
#
# COMPACT_ATOMS: atom_id res chain seq x y z
N MET A 1 -9.67 -10.53 11.46
CA MET A 1 -8.19 -10.50 11.61
C MET A 1 -7.54 -11.74 10.98
N ARG A 2 -7.22 -11.69 9.68
CA ARG A 2 -6.25 -12.66 9.12
C ARG A 2 -4.87 -12.18 9.60
N LEU A 3 -4.36 -12.78 10.66
CA LEU A 3 -2.93 -12.68 10.97
C LEU A 3 -2.19 -13.30 9.78
N ILE A 4 -1.80 -12.49 8.81
CA ILE A 4 -0.87 -12.95 7.78
C ILE A 4 0.40 -13.32 8.54
N ASP A 5 0.79 -14.59 8.44
CA ASP A 5 2.07 -15.05 8.94
C ASP A 5 3.15 -14.14 8.38
N LYS A 6 4.02 -13.59 9.24
CA LYS A 6 5.08 -12.68 8.80
C LYS A 6 5.99 -13.36 7.76
N ALA A 7 6.12 -14.69 7.79
CA ALA A 7 6.81 -15.43 6.73
C ALA A 7 6.09 -15.35 5.37
N ALA A 8 4.75 -15.44 5.35
CA ALA A 8 3.95 -15.25 4.15
C ALA A 8 3.99 -13.78 3.66
N LEU A 9 4.05 -12.83 4.59
CA LEU A 9 4.21 -11.41 4.26
C LEU A 9 5.55 -11.13 3.56
N LEU A 10 6.63 -11.75 4.03
CA LEU A 10 7.95 -11.65 3.39
C LEU A 10 7.96 -12.24 1.97
N GLN A 11 7.26 -13.36 1.75
CA GLN A 11 7.08 -13.92 0.40
C GLN A 11 6.28 -12.99 -0.51
N LEU A 12 5.26 -12.30 0.03
CA LEU A 12 4.44 -11.37 -0.74
C LEU A 12 5.22 -10.15 -1.23
N MET A 13 6.28 -9.75 -0.51
CA MET A 13 7.08 -8.56 -0.81
C MET A 13 8.06 -8.77 -1.97
N ASP A 14 8.41 -10.00 -2.34
CA ASP A 14 9.46 -10.24 -3.33
C ASP A 14 9.14 -9.58 -4.68
N GLY A 15 10.05 -8.73 -5.15
CA GLY A 15 9.91 -7.95 -6.39
C GLY A 15 8.89 -6.82 -6.33
N LYS A 16 8.31 -6.51 -5.16
CA LYS A 16 7.27 -5.49 -4.99
C LYS A 16 7.78 -4.25 -4.28
N ARG A 17 7.03 -3.15 -4.46
CA ARG A 17 7.23 -1.95 -3.67
C ARG A 17 6.53 -2.06 -2.33
N VAL A 18 7.11 -1.41 -1.34
CA VAL A 18 6.66 -1.45 0.04
C VAL A 18 6.72 -0.04 0.61
N ASP A 19 5.58 0.41 1.14
CA ASP A 19 5.53 1.57 2.04
C ASP A 19 5.56 1.07 3.48
N PHE A 20 6.44 1.62 4.32
CA PHE A 20 6.64 1.15 5.68
C PHE A 20 7.11 2.27 6.63
N TYR A 21 7.00 2.02 7.92
CA TYR A 21 7.50 2.86 9.00
C TYR A 21 8.61 2.14 9.76
N LEU A 22 9.56 2.90 10.29
CA LEU A 22 10.59 2.40 11.20
C LEU A 22 10.39 3.02 12.57
N GLU A 23 10.38 2.18 13.61
CA GLU A 23 9.98 2.57 14.98
C GLU A 23 8.56 3.18 15.00
N ASP A 24 8.21 3.87 16.09
CA ASP A 24 6.97 4.65 16.21
C ASP A 24 7.02 5.98 15.42
N ASP A 25 7.76 6.03 14.31
CA ASP A 25 7.87 7.23 13.50
C ASP A 25 6.65 7.42 12.59
N MET A 26 6.23 8.67 12.41
CA MET A 26 5.08 9.03 11.57
C MET A 26 5.48 9.24 10.09
N PHE A 27 6.76 9.16 9.76
CA PHE A 27 7.25 9.35 8.39
C PHE A 27 7.34 8.04 7.61
N GLU A 28 6.55 7.94 6.55
CA GLU A 28 6.55 6.78 5.64
C GLU A 28 7.83 6.74 4.79
N ILE A 29 8.34 5.52 4.59
CA ILE A 29 9.47 5.20 3.73
C ILE A 29 8.98 4.32 2.58
N GLU A 30 9.38 4.67 1.36
CA GLU A 30 9.15 3.85 0.17
C GLU A 30 10.38 3.02 -0.15
N GLY A 31 10.18 1.73 -0.43
CA GLY A 31 11.25 0.80 -0.79
C GLY A 31 10.85 -0.20 -1.87
N LEU A 32 11.86 -0.87 -2.45
CA LEU A 32 11.72 -2.04 -3.31
C LEU A 32 12.27 -3.26 -2.58
N ALA A 33 11.44 -4.27 -2.38
CA ALA A 33 11.83 -5.50 -1.70
C ALA A 33 12.29 -6.57 -2.70
N GLU A 34 13.36 -7.27 -2.35
CA GLU A 34 13.95 -8.36 -3.13
C GLU A 34 14.39 -9.48 -2.19
N CYS A 35 14.07 -10.73 -2.54
CA CYS A 35 14.63 -11.90 -1.86
C CYS A 35 16.07 -12.19 -2.32
N GLN A 36 17.02 -12.14 -1.39
CA GLN A 36 18.43 -12.45 -1.59
C GLN A 36 18.88 -13.52 -0.59
N ASN A 37 19.20 -14.73 -1.06
CA ASN A 37 19.68 -15.83 -0.20
C ASN A 37 18.81 -16.07 1.05
N ASP A 38 17.52 -16.31 0.85
CA ASP A 38 16.52 -16.51 1.92
C ASP A 38 16.31 -15.32 2.87
N THR A 39 16.86 -14.14 2.52
CA THR A 39 16.67 -12.89 3.26
C THR A 39 15.95 -11.87 2.39
N VAL A 40 14.89 -11.24 2.91
CA VAL A 40 14.26 -10.11 2.21
C VAL A 40 15.08 -8.87 2.47
N VAL A 41 15.39 -8.14 1.39
CA VAL A 41 16.14 -6.90 1.43
C VAL A 41 15.30 -5.81 0.82
N ILE A 42 15.14 -4.70 1.52
CA ILE A 42 14.50 -3.50 0.99
C ILE A 42 15.60 -2.53 0.57
N LYS A 43 15.60 -2.14 -0.71
CA LYS A 43 16.28 -0.95 -1.19
C LYS A 43 15.40 0.25 -0.94
N VAL A 44 15.89 1.23 -0.19
CA VAL A 44 15.17 2.48 0.08
C VAL A 44 15.14 3.33 -1.19
N LEU A 45 13.96 3.84 -1.54
CA LEU A 45 13.72 4.63 -2.75
C LEU A 45 13.42 6.09 -2.43
N ASP A 46 12.58 6.34 -1.43
CA ASP A 46 12.18 7.68 -1.04
C ASP A 46 11.75 7.75 0.44
N ALA A 47 12.04 8.87 1.08
CA ALA A 47 11.57 9.26 2.41
C ALA A 47 11.97 10.73 2.65
N VAL A 48 11.47 11.32 3.75
CA VAL A 48 11.96 12.64 4.17
C VAL A 48 13.45 12.58 4.57
N GLY A 49 14.21 13.64 4.29
CA GLY A 49 15.68 13.58 4.30
C GLY A 49 16.34 13.04 5.57
N HIS A 50 15.85 13.43 6.75
CA HIS A 50 16.39 12.93 8.03
C HIS A 50 16.12 11.43 8.25
N ILE A 51 15.05 10.90 7.66
CA ILE A 51 14.73 9.47 7.69
C ILE A 51 15.63 8.71 6.73
N LEU A 52 15.93 9.25 5.53
CA LEU A 52 16.90 8.65 4.61
C LEU A 52 18.28 8.49 5.26
N GLU A 53 18.76 9.51 5.97
CA GLU A 53 20.02 9.44 6.73
C GLU A 53 19.98 8.36 7.83
N MET A 54 18.82 8.23 8.48
CA MET A 54 18.60 7.26 9.54
C MET A 54 18.47 5.82 9.05
N CYS A 55 17.78 5.56 7.93
CA CYS A 55 17.51 4.21 7.43
C CYS A 55 18.62 3.70 6.50
N GLY A 56 19.40 4.59 5.88
CA GLY A 56 20.40 4.22 4.87
C GLY A 56 19.77 3.63 3.60
N ASP A 57 20.60 3.10 2.71
CA ASP A 57 20.15 2.68 1.37
C ASP A 57 19.51 1.29 1.33
N TYR A 58 19.89 0.40 2.25
CA TYR A 58 19.47 -1.00 2.25
C TYR A 58 19.20 -1.55 3.64
N LEU A 59 18.06 -2.25 3.78
CA LEU A 59 17.57 -2.85 5.01
C LEU A 59 17.35 -4.35 4.81
N GLU A 60 17.91 -5.18 5.69
CA GLU A 60 17.61 -6.61 5.79
C GLU A 60 16.44 -6.82 6.74
N ILE A 61 15.42 -7.56 6.29
CA ILE A 61 14.18 -7.73 7.03
C ILE A 61 14.17 -9.10 7.71
N GLU A 62 13.89 -9.09 9.01
CA GLU A 62 13.71 -10.30 9.80
C GLU A 62 12.37 -10.28 10.55
N ALA A 63 11.73 -11.45 10.65
CA ALA A 63 10.54 -11.63 11.49
C ALA A 63 10.93 -12.33 12.79
N LYS A 64 10.66 -11.70 13.93
CA LYS A 64 10.96 -12.26 15.25
C LYS A 64 9.83 -11.96 16.23
N ASN A 65 9.37 -12.97 16.96
CA ASN A 65 8.32 -12.82 17.98
C ASN A 65 7.07 -12.06 17.47
N ARG A 66 6.62 -12.35 16.24
CA ARG A 66 5.48 -11.71 15.54
C ARG A 66 5.70 -10.24 15.12
N ARG A 67 6.87 -9.67 15.35
CA ARG A 67 7.28 -8.34 14.89
C ARG A 67 8.19 -8.44 13.69
N LEU A 68 8.23 -7.38 12.90
CA LEU A 68 9.22 -7.21 11.83
C LEU A 68 10.31 -6.28 12.33
N TYR A 69 11.54 -6.58 11.96
CA TYR A 69 12.68 -5.75 12.21
C TYR A 69 13.42 -5.48 10.91
N ALA A 70 13.92 -4.27 10.77
CA ALA A 70 14.76 -3.84 9.66
C ALA A 70 16.17 -3.58 10.18
N LYS A 71 17.16 -4.26 9.62
CA LYS A 71 18.56 -4.08 9.94
C LYS A 71 19.27 -3.35 8.82
N ARG A 72 19.89 -2.22 9.14
CA ARG A 72 20.80 -1.51 8.24
C ARG A 72 21.99 -2.37 7.83
N ARG A 73 22.23 -2.50 6.54
CA ARG A 73 23.37 -3.26 6.01
C ARG A 73 24.73 -2.65 6.34
N ASP A 74 24.83 -1.33 6.35
CA ASP A 74 26.09 -0.60 6.50
C ASP A 74 26.59 -0.53 7.94
N THR A 75 25.68 -0.34 8.90
CA THR A 75 25.98 -0.09 10.31
C THR A 75 25.53 -1.23 11.23
N GLY A 76 24.65 -2.10 10.76
CA GLY A 76 24.02 -3.15 11.56
C GLY A 76 23.00 -2.64 12.57
N LYS A 77 22.64 -1.35 12.55
CA LYS A 77 21.57 -0.79 13.39
C LYS A 77 20.24 -1.47 13.06
N ILE A 78 19.46 -1.82 14.08
CA ILE A 78 18.18 -2.53 13.96
C ILE A 78 17.06 -1.58 14.39
N PHE A 79 15.96 -1.64 13.65
CA PHE A 79 14.72 -0.91 13.91
C PHE A 79 13.56 -1.87 13.99
N GLU A 80 12.56 -1.58 14.82
CA GLU A 80 11.23 -2.18 14.64
C GLU A 80 10.62 -1.63 13.33
N MET A 81 9.86 -2.44 12.61
CA MET A 81 9.28 -2.07 11.32
C MET A 81 7.80 -2.42 11.25
N GLU A 82 7.02 -1.51 10.68
CA GLU A 82 5.62 -1.76 10.33
C GLU A 82 5.40 -1.55 8.84
N ILE A 83 4.82 -2.55 8.17
CA ILE A 83 4.48 -2.44 6.74
C ILE A 83 3.12 -1.78 6.63
N ASN A 84 3.07 -0.62 5.97
CA ASN A 84 1.84 0.06 5.64
C ASN A 84 1.20 -0.58 4.40
N ARG A 85 1.95 -0.67 3.29
CA ARG A 85 1.43 -1.20 2.02
C ARG A 85 2.46 -2.03 1.28
N ILE A 86 1.99 -3.04 0.55
CA ILE A 86 2.77 -3.76 -0.47
C ILE A 86 2.03 -3.64 -1.79
N TYR A 87 2.69 -3.12 -2.82
CA TYR A 87 2.04 -2.80 -4.07
C TYR A 87 2.94 -3.01 -5.29
N GLU A 88 2.30 -3.14 -6.43
CA GLU A 88 2.95 -2.99 -7.73
C GLU A 88 2.73 -1.57 -8.25
N ARG A 89 3.77 -0.92 -8.79
CA ARG A 89 3.65 0.41 -9.39
C ARG A 89 3.12 0.28 -10.81
N LEU A 90 2.10 1.08 -11.13
CA LEU A 90 1.58 1.28 -12.47
C LEU A 90 1.82 2.74 -12.86
N VAL A 91 2.41 2.98 -14.03
CA VAL A 91 2.69 4.33 -14.55
C VAL A 91 1.73 4.62 -15.68
N ASP A 92 0.96 5.70 -15.56
CA ASP A 92 -0.08 6.10 -16.52
C ASP A 92 -0.97 4.92 -16.95
N PRO A 93 -1.56 4.17 -15.99
CA PRO A 93 -2.36 3.01 -16.32
C PRO A 93 -3.62 3.38 -17.11
N ASP A 94 -4.16 2.42 -17.83
CA ASP A 94 -5.49 2.45 -18.42
C ASP A 94 -6.43 1.47 -17.70
N ALA A 95 -7.68 1.42 -18.18
CA ALA A 95 -8.69 0.51 -17.66
C ALA A 95 -8.27 -0.97 -17.77
N GLU A 96 -7.58 -1.35 -18.85
CA GLU A 96 -7.12 -2.72 -19.07
C GLU A 96 -6.04 -3.12 -18.05
N ALA A 97 -5.11 -2.21 -17.73
CA ALA A 97 -4.11 -2.44 -16.70
C ALA A 97 -4.75 -2.69 -15.32
N PHE A 98 -5.77 -1.91 -14.94
CA PHE A 98 -6.51 -2.12 -13.70
C PHE A 98 -7.26 -3.45 -13.72
N LEU A 99 -8.00 -3.73 -14.79
CA LEU A 99 -8.76 -4.98 -14.93
C LEU A 99 -7.86 -6.21 -14.85
N HIS A 100 -6.70 -6.16 -15.52
CA HIS A 100 -5.71 -7.22 -15.45
C HIS A 100 -5.27 -7.46 -14.01
N LYS A 101 -4.86 -6.40 -13.28
CA LYS A 101 -4.44 -6.53 -11.88
C LYS A 101 -5.55 -7.04 -10.96
N TRP A 102 -6.77 -6.57 -11.16
CA TRP A 102 -7.93 -7.05 -10.41
C TRP A 102 -8.19 -8.55 -10.62
N ASN A 103 -8.08 -9.04 -11.86
CA ASN A 103 -8.16 -10.48 -12.16
C ASN A 103 -7.05 -11.32 -11.50
N PHE A 104 -5.95 -10.70 -11.08
CA PHE A 104 -4.87 -11.31 -10.31
C PHE A 104 -4.97 -11.05 -8.79
N GLY A 105 -6.14 -10.60 -8.31
CA GLY A 105 -6.45 -10.48 -6.89
C GLY A 105 -6.07 -9.14 -6.25
N VAL A 106 -5.83 -8.09 -7.04
CA VAL A 106 -5.69 -6.72 -6.53
C VAL A 106 -7.08 -6.13 -6.28
N GLU A 107 -7.39 -5.77 -5.04
CA GLU A 107 -8.70 -5.25 -4.67
C GLU A 107 -8.79 -3.72 -4.73
N GLN A 108 -7.64 -3.03 -4.60
CA GLN A 108 -7.58 -1.57 -4.50
C GLN A 108 -6.42 -0.97 -5.31
N PHE A 109 -6.69 0.19 -5.91
CA PHE A 109 -5.72 0.99 -6.63
C PHE A 109 -5.64 2.37 -6.00
N PHE A 110 -4.43 2.84 -5.68
CA PHE A 110 -4.25 4.08 -4.95
C PHE A 110 -3.30 5.02 -5.69
N HIS A 111 -3.70 6.29 -5.82
CA HIS A 111 -2.89 7.35 -6.40
C HIS A 111 -2.39 8.29 -5.30
N LYS A 112 -1.12 8.11 -4.92
CA LYS A 112 -0.52 8.78 -3.75
C LYS A 112 -0.56 10.31 -3.81
N LYS A 113 -0.38 10.89 -4.99
CA LYS A 113 -0.28 12.34 -5.16
C LYS A 113 -1.61 13.07 -4.91
N THR A 114 -2.72 12.44 -5.27
CA THR A 114 -4.06 13.02 -5.14
C THR A 114 -4.89 12.34 -4.06
N ASP A 115 -4.28 11.38 -3.35
CA ASP A 115 -4.93 10.55 -2.34
C ASP A 115 -6.24 9.93 -2.88
N THR A 116 -6.19 9.45 -4.13
CA THR A 116 -7.35 8.91 -4.84
C THR A 116 -7.35 7.40 -4.73
N LEU A 117 -8.52 6.82 -4.41
CA LEU A 117 -8.69 5.38 -4.30
C LEU A 117 -9.68 4.89 -5.35
N VAL A 118 -9.38 3.76 -5.99
CA VAL A 118 -10.28 3.04 -6.88
C VAL A 118 -10.39 1.59 -6.39
N TRP A 119 -11.61 1.08 -6.27
CA TRP A 119 -11.87 -0.31 -5.89
C TRP A 119 -13.15 -0.82 -6.56
N PHE A 120 -13.35 -2.13 -6.51
CA PHE A 120 -14.60 -2.75 -6.90
C PHE A 120 -15.46 -3.02 -5.67
N ASP A 121 -16.67 -2.46 -5.64
CA ASP A 121 -17.66 -2.72 -4.61
C ASP A 121 -18.49 -3.94 -5.03
N GLU A 122 -18.23 -5.08 -4.38
CA GLU A 122 -18.94 -6.33 -4.68
C GLU A 122 -20.41 -6.31 -4.28
N ALA A 123 -20.82 -5.48 -3.31
CA ALA A 123 -22.21 -5.41 -2.88
C ALA A 123 -23.08 -4.69 -3.92
N GLU A 124 -22.51 -3.65 -4.54
CA GLU A 124 -23.18 -2.84 -5.56
C GLU A 124 -22.87 -3.27 -7.00
N ASP A 125 -21.93 -4.21 -7.20
CA ASP A 125 -21.42 -4.67 -8.50
C ASP A 125 -20.87 -3.53 -9.36
N LYS A 126 -20.13 -2.60 -8.73
CA LYS A 126 -19.65 -1.35 -9.37
C LYS A 126 -18.21 -1.01 -9.05
N TRP A 127 -17.57 -0.34 -9.98
CA TRP A 127 -16.29 0.32 -9.77
C TRP A 127 -16.48 1.67 -9.09
N VAL A 128 -15.79 1.90 -7.99
CA VAL A 128 -15.88 3.14 -7.22
C VAL A 128 -14.57 3.89 -7.32
N ILE A 129 -14.64 5.21 -7.51
CA ILE A 129 -13.53 6.13 -7.30
C ILE A 129 -13.86 7.05 -6.13
N GLU A 130 -12.91 7.21 -5.21
CA GLU A 130 -12.94 8.19 -4.14
C GLU A 130 -11.87 9.24 -4.42
N LEU A 131 -12.32 10.45 -4.77
CA LEU A 131 -11.47 11.61 -4.94
C LEU A 131 -11.39 12.35 -3.60
N ASN A 132 -10.25 12.29 -2.92
CA ASN A 132 -10.14 12.93 -1.62
C ASN A 132 -10.22 14.47 -1.74
N LYS A 133 -10.92 15.10 -0.79
CA LYS A 133 -10.97 16.55 -0.71
C LYS A 133 -9.74 17.02 0.04
N ILE A 134 -9.05 18.01 -0.52
CA ILE A 134 -7.91 18.73 0.11
C ILE A 134 -8.28 19.31 1.51
N ASN A 135 -9.56 19.33 1.89
CA ASN A 135 -10.04 19.83 3.18
C ASN A 135 -10.67 18.73 4.06
N MET A 136 -9.89 18.19 5.00
CA MET A 136 -10.23 17.76 6.39
C MET A 136 -11.55 17.02 6.71
N TYR A 137 -12.26 16.44 5.74
CA TYR A 137 -13.39 15.54 6.02
C TYR A 137 -12.96 14.10 5.79
N PHE A 138 -13.37 13.22 6.71
CA PHE A 138 -13.03 11.78 6.80
C PHE A 138 -13.45 10.92 5.58
N SER A 139 -13.93 11.52 4.48
CA SER A 139 -14.23 10.81 3.22
C SER A 139 -14.17 11.78 2.02
N GLY A 140 -13.63 11.29 0.91
CA GLY A 140 -13.61 11.94 -0.39
C GLY A 140 -14.98 11.90 -1.10
N ASN A 141 -15.06 12.55 -2.26
CA ASN A 141 -16.22 12.42 -3.14
C ASN A 141 -16.18 11.04 -3.80
N ARG A 142 -17.17 10.19 -3.49
CA ARG A 142 -17.32 8.87 -4.10
C ARG A 142 -18.24 8.92 -5.30
N THR A 143 -17.85 8.28 -6.39
CA THR A 143 -18.71 8.06 -7.57
C THR A 143 -18.52 6.64 -8.07
N SER A 144 -19.63 5.99 -8.45
CA SER A 144 -19.64 4.59 -8.88
C SER A 144 -19.98 4.46 -10.37
N TYR A 145 -19.41 3.45 -11.02
CA TYR A 145 -19.48 3.20 -12.46
C TYR A 145 -19.68 1.71 -12.73
N GLU A 146 -20.33 1.37 -13.84
CA GLU A 146 -20.58 -0.03 -14.22
C GLU A 146 -19.32 -0.73 -14.74
N SER A 147 -18.28 0.03 -15.10
CA SER A 147 -17.06 -0.52 -15.70
C SER A 147 -15.87 0.43 -15.49
N LEU A 148 -14.66 -0.12 -15.56
CA LEU A 148 -13.43 0.67 -15.53
C LEU A 148 -13.35 1.62 -16.73
N GLU A 149 -13.82 1.21 -17.90
CA GLU A 149 -13.83 2.07 -19.09
C GLU A 149 -14.66 3.34 -18.87
N GLN A 150 -15.83 3.22 -18.24
CA GLN A 150 -16.66 4.37 -17.87
C GLN A 150 -15.96 5.25 -16.82
N LEU A 151 -15.38 4.63 -15.78
CA LEU A 151 -14.66 5.32 -14.72
C LEU A 151 -13.49 6.14 -15.30
N PHE A 152 -12.63 5.52 -16.12
CA PHE A 152 -11.49 6.17 -16.74
C PHE A 152 -11.92 7.27 -17.72
N ALA A 153 -12.99 7.06 -18.49
CA ALA A 153 -13.50 8.08 -19.39
C ALA A 153 -14.03 9.32 -18.64
N ALA A 154 -14.73 9.11 -17.53
CA ALA A 154 -15.30 10.19 -16.72
C ALA A 154 -14.27 10.94 -15.87
N ASN A 155 -13.17 10.28 -15.48
CA ASN A 155 -12.17 10.83 -14.54
C ASN A 155 -10.80 11.05 -15.18
N ARG A 156 -10.72 11.18 -16.51
CA ARG A 156 -9.43 11.22 -17.26
C ARG A 156 -8.38 12.16 -16.65
N GLU A 157 -8.79 13.32 -16.15
CA GLU A 157 -7.90 14.31 -15.53
C GLU A 157 -7.25 13.87 -14.21
N HIS A 158 -7.76 12.79 -13.61
CA HIS A 158 -7.28 12.22 -12.35
C HIS A 158 -6.56 10.88 -12.52
N MET A 159 -6.55 10.29 -13.73
CA MET A 159 -6.02 8.94 -13.96
C MET A 159 -4.54 8.91 -14.38
N GLU A 160 -3.97 10.03 -14.82
CA GLU A 160 -2.56 10.13 -15.17
C GLU A 160 -1.67 10.10 -13.92
N GLY A 161 -0.48 9.51 -14.04
CA GLY A 161 0.54 9.47 -12.99
C GLY A 161 0.81 8.07 -12.41
N ASP A 162 1.31 8.07 -11.20
CA ASP A 162 1.79 6.87 -10.52
C ASP A 162 0.72 6.28 -9.61
N TRP A 163 0.27 5.08 -9.96
CA TRP A 163 -0.69 4.31 -9.21
C TRP A 163 -0.04 3.12 -8.50
N GLN A 164 -0.58 2.78 -7.34
CA GLN A 164 -0.22 1.63 -6.54
C GLN A 164 -1.33 0.59 -6.67
N ALA A 165 -1.06 -0.56 -7.29
CA ALA A 165 -1.92 -1.72 -7.26
C ALA A 165 -1.66 -2.49 -5.95
N ILE A 166 -2.55 -2.32 -4.97
CA ILE A 166 -2.33 -2.74 -3.58
C ILE A 166 -2.59 -4.24 -3.44
N THR A 167 -1.57 -4.97 -2.97
CA THR A 167 -1.66 -6.40 -2.65
C THR A 167 -1.72 -6.69 -1.15
N TYR A 168 -1.36 -5.70 -0.33
CA TYR A 168 -1.54 -5.69 1.12
C TYR A 168 -1.59 -4.24 1.60
N SER A 169 -2.45 -3.96 2.56
CA SER A 169 -2.50 -2.70 3.30
C SER A 169 -2.80 -2.99 4.77
N SER A 170 -2.13 -2.30 5.70
CA SER A 170 -2.43 -2.38 7.14
C SER A 170 -3.72 -1.65 7.50
N ALA A 171 -4.17 -0.71 6.66
CA ALA A 171 -5.37 0.10 6.89
C ALA A 171 -6.70 -0.63 6.58
N VAL A 172 -6.68 -1.92 6.23
CA VAL A 172 -7.92 -2.73 6.02
C VAL A 172 -8.52 -3.21 7.36
N GLU A 173 -8.36 -2.43 8.42
CA GLU A 173 -9.03 -2.63 9.71
C GLU A 173 -9.95 -1.44 9.98
N ASP A 174 -11.21 -1.58 9.54
CA ASP A 174 -12.44 -1.30 10.30
C ASP A 174 -13.65 -1.26 9.33
N ASP A 175 -14.07 -2.45 8.90
CA ASP A 175 -15.49 -2.67 8.62
C ASP A 175 -15.99 -3.64 9.72
N ASP A 176 -17.05 -3.23 10.40
CA ASP A 176 -17.73 -3.89 11.53
C ASP A 176 -17.05 -3.87 12.91
N THR A 177 -17.22 -2.76 13.65
CA THR A 177 -17.77 -2.78 15.04
C THR A 177 -18.03 -1.35 15.58
N TYR A 178 -18.87 -0.57 14.90
CA TYR A 178 -19.64 0.46 15.62
C TYR A 178 -20.76 -0.25 16.41
N GLY A 179 -20.64 -0.17 17.73
CA GLY A 179 -21.41 -0.93 18.73
C GLY A 179 -22.90 -1.08 18.44
N LYS A 180 -23.31 -2.31 18.12
CA LYS A 180 -24.51 -2.90 18.69
C LYS A 180 -24.10 -3.65 19.93
N ASP A 181 -24.06 -2.95 21.05
CA ASP A 181 -24.32 -3.48 22.40
C ASP A 181 -24.09 -2.34 23.39
N CYS A 182 -25.17 -1.62 23.71
CA CYS A 182 -25.40 -1.04 25.03
C CYS A 182 -26.83 -0.48 25.12
N CYS A 183 -27.62 -1.15 25.97
CA CYS A 183 -28.99 -0.90 26.46
C CYS A 183 -30.07 -1.81 25.84
#